data_AF-A0A9N7VUC9-F1
#
_entry.id   AF-A0A9N7VUC9-F1
#
_cell.length_a   1.000
_cell.length_b   1.000
_cell.length_c   1.000
_cell.angle_alpha   90.00
_cell.angle_beta   90.00
_cell.angle_gamma   90.00
#
_symmetry.space_group_name_H-M   'P 1'
#
loop_
_entity.id
_entity.type
_entity.pdbx_description
1 polymer ?
#
loop_
_entity_poly.entity_id
_entity_poly.type
_entity_poly.pdbx_seq_one_letter_code
_entity_poly.pdbx_strand_id
1 'polypeptide(L)'
;MKSEAPLCSYLPSHQSRLQASLLLGDEDLDPLVINAIEQDFRLPAPMDCPVVLHQLMLDCWQKDRNARPKFPDIVSMLDKMIRNPASLKAGTNNMAPGPSHHPLLDRGAPDLSRLSSVEDWLAALKMTQYRDSFLGSGFTSLPLVTQITAEDLQRIGVSLAGHQKKILTSVQTMRPHDDDDDDQSPTESV
;
A
#
# COMPACT_ATOMS: atom_id res chain seq x y z
N MET A 1 29.96 28.89 -52.82
CA MET A 1 30.44 27.83 -51.91
C MET A 1 29.31 27.52 -50.95
N LYS A 2 29.09 26.22 -50.77
CA LYS A 2 28.09 25.43 -50.02
C LYS A 2 27.40 26.05 -48.78
N SER A 3 26.20 25.49 -48.54
CA SER A 3 25.44 25.24 -47.28
C SER A 3 24.82 26.44 -46.57
N GLU A 4 23.57 26.43 -46.10
CA GLU A 4 22.47 25.44 -46.04
C GLU A 4 21.17 26.21 -45.75
N ALA A 5 20.02 25.64 -46.11
CA ALA A 5 18.69 26.03 -45.63
C ALA A 5 18.21 24.97 -44.59
N PRO A 6 16.94 24.98 -44.14
CA PRO A 6 16.31 25.82 -43.13
C PRO A 6 15.80 24.96 -41.95
N LEU A 7 15.33 25.57 -40.86
CA LEU A 7 14.30 24.92 -40.02
C LEU A 7 13.43 25.99 -39.34
N CYS A 8 12.31 26.26 -40.01
CA CYS A 8 11.11 26.73 -39.33
C CYS A 8 10.58 25.54 -38.50
N SER A 9 10.51 25.69 -37.19
CA SER A 9 9.62 24.85 -36.37
C SER A 9 9.05 25.65 -35.22
N TYR A 10 7.88 26.22 -35.52
CA TYR A 10 6.68 26.03 -34.71
C TYR A 10 6.70 26.62 -33.29
N LEU A 11 6.10 27.80 -33.16
CA LEU A 11 5.38 28.22 -31.96
C LEU A 11 4.56 27.04 -31.40
N PRO A 12 4.62 26.71 -30.10
CA PRO A 12 3.81 25.65 -29.55
C PRO A 12 2.33 26.03 -29.66
N SER A 13 1.62 25.26 -30.48
CA SER A 13 0.17 25.22 -30.59
C SER A 13 -0.48 25.08 -29.21
N HIS A 14 -1.72 25.57 -29.08
CA HIS A 14 -2.60 25.51 -27.90
C HIS A 14 -2.72 24.10 -27.26
N GLN A 15 -2.23 23.07 -27.95
CA GLN A 15 -2.06 21.70 -27.48
C GLN A 15 -1.00 21.54 -26.37
N SER A 16 -0.02 22.44 -26.25
CA SER A 16 0.96 22.39 -25.14
C SER A 16 0.37 22.81 -23.79
N ARG A 17 -0.76 23.54 -23.76
CA ARG A 17 -1.48 23.83 -22.51
C ARG A 17 -2.24 22.62 -21.98
N LEU A 18 -2.69 21.72 -22.85
CA LEU A 18 -3.32 20.46 -22.43
C LEU A 18 -2.28 19.48 -21.86
N GLN A 19 -1.03 19.54 -22.33
CA GLN A 19 0.04 18.72 -21.77
C GLN A 19 0.58 19.26 -20.44
N ALA A 20 0.46 20.57 -20.18
CA ALA A 20 0.81 21.18 -18.89
C ALA A 20 -0.23 20.91 -17.79
N SER A 21 -1.48 20.57 -18.14
CA SER A 21 -2.48 20.11 -17.17
C SER A 21 -2.14 18.74 -16.55
N LEU A 22 -1.19 17.99 -17.11
CA LEU A 22 -0.75 16.69 -16.57
C LEU A 22 0.36 16.82 -15.49
N LEU A 23 0.78 18.04 -15.12
CA LEU A 23 1.99 18.23 -14.31
C LEU A 23 1.81 18.86 -12.93
N LEU A 24 0.62 19.30 -12.51
CA LEU A 24 0.40 19.69 -11.12
C LEU A 24 -1.06 19.51 -10.68
N GLY A 25 -1.31 18.44 -9.91
CA GLY A 25 -2.26 18.46 -8.80
C GLY A 25 -3.71 18.08 -9.10
N ASP A 26 -3.96 16.79 -9.32
CA ASP A 26 -5.16 16.13 -8.78
C ASP A 26 -4.67 15.04 -7.82
N GLU A 27 -4.59 15.40 -6.54
CA GLU A 27 -4.25 14.48 -5.46
C GLU A 27 -5.38 13.45 -5.26
N ASP A 28 -4.96 12.20 -5.05
CA ASP A 28 -5.61 11.18 -4.21
C ASP A 28 -6.88 10.47 -4.69
N LEU A 29 -6.80 9.73 -5.78
CA LEU A 29 -7.48 8.44 -5.80
C LEU A 29 -6.67 7.42 -6.60
N ASP A 30 -6.10 6.44 -5.88
CA ASP A 30 -5.35 5.34 -6.48
C ASP A 30 -6.21 4.69 -7.57
N PRO A 31 -5.75 4.62 -8.84
CA PRO A 31 -6.52 4.06 -9.94
C PRO A 31 -7.07 2.65 -9.65
N LEU A 32 -6.36 1.88 -8.81
CA LEU A 32 -6.80 0.57 -8.35
C LEU A 32 -8.01 0.67 -7.42
N VAL A 33 -8.03 1.66 -6.52
CA VAL A 33 -9.13 1.91 -5.59
C VAL A 33 -10.37 2.39 -6.33
N ILE A 34 -10.21 3.28 -7.32
CA ILE A 34 -11.32 3.73 -8.18
C ILE A 34 -11.95 2.53 -8.88
N ASN A 35 -11.14 1.77 -9.61
CA ASN A 35 -11.59 0.61 -10.36
C ASN A 35 -12.24 -0.45 -9.45
N ALA A 36 -11.72 -0.64 -8.25
CA ALA A 36 -12.33 -1.55 -7.28
C ALA A 36 -13.73 -1.12 -6.85
N ILE A 37 -13.93 0.16 -6.53
CA ILE A 37 -15.24 0.68 -6.14
C ILE A 37 -16.24 0.54 -7.29
N GLU A 38 -15.79 0.80 -8.53
CA GLU A 38 -16.60 0.65 -9.75
C GLU A 38 -17.06 -0.79 -9.98
N GLN A 39 -16.21 -1.77 -9.64
CA GLN A 39 -16.49 -3.21 -9.67
C GLN A 39 -17.30 -3.72 -8.46
N ASP A 40 -17.88 -2.81 -7.68
CA ASP A 40 -18.66 -3.10 -6.47
C ASP A 40 -17.87 -3.85 -5.37
N PHE A 41 -16.53 -3.83 -5.44
CA PHE A 41 -15.71 -4.30 -4.34
C PHE A 41 -15.95 -3.43 -3.10
N ARG A 42 -16.11 -4.08 -1.96
CA ARG A 42 -16.26 -3.45 -0.63
C ARG A 42 -15.34 -4.15 0.36
N LEU A 43 -14.94 -3.41 1.39
CA LEU A 43 -14.06 -3.94 2.42
C LEU A 43 -14.74 -5.13 3.14
N PRO A 44 -14.01 -6.22 3.38
CA PRO A 44 -14.52 -7.34 4.16
C PRO A 44 -14.75 -6.91 5.61
N ALA A 45 -15.48 -7.75 6.35
CA ALA A 45 -15.68 -7.52 7.78
C ALA A 45 -14.32 -7.51 8.50
N PRO A 46 -14.07 -6.53 9.40
CA PRO A 46 -12.95 -6.58 10.31
C PRO A 46 -12.99 -7.84 11.20
N MET A 47 -11.85 -8.21 11.77
CA MET A 47 -11.78 -9.29 12.78
C MET A 47 -12.75 -9.02 13.92
N ASP A 48 -13.47 -10.07 14.34
CA ASP A 48 -14.48 -10.03 15.41
C ASP A 48 -15.59 -8.98 15.21
N CYS A 49 -15.79 -8.49 13.98
CA CYS A 49 -16.86 -7.54 13.69
C CYS A 49 -18.22 -8.25 13.69
N PRO A 50 -19.21 -7.75 14.46
CA PRO A 50 -20.58 -8.24 14.40
C PRO A 50 -21.17 -8.13 12.99
N VAL A 51 -21.80 -9.19 12.48
CA VAL A 51 -22.45 -9.20 11.14
C VAL A 51 -23.42 -8.04 10.95
N VAL A 52 -24.24 -7.73 11.95
CA VAL A 52 -25.21 -6.62 11.87
C VAL A 52 -24.52 -5.25 11.71
N LEU A 53 -23.34 -5.08 12.28
CA LEU A 53 -22.57 -3.84 12.18
C LEU A 53 -21.86 -3.75 10.82
N HIS A 54 -21.32 -4.86 10.32
CA HIS A 54 -20.74 -4.90 8.97
C HIS A 54 -21.80 -4.67 7.90
N GLN A 55 -23.01 -5.20 8.08
CA GLN A 55 -24.12 -4.91 7.18
C GLN A 55 -24.45 -3.42 7.12
N LEU A 56 -24.49 -2.73 8.28
CA LEU A 56 -24.69 -1.28 8.32
C LEU A 56 -23.59 -0.52 7.57
N MET A 57 -22.33 -0.98 7.64
CA MET A 57 -21.22 -0.41 6.86
C MET A 57 -21.44 -0.59 5.35
N LEU A 58 -21.86 -1.78 4.91
CA LEU A 58 -22.18 -2.05 3.50
C LEU A 58 -23.36 -1.19 3.00
N ASP A 59 -24.38 -1.00 3.83
CA ASP A 59 -25.53 -0.13 3.52
C ASP A 59 -25.11 1.33 3.36
N CYS A 60 -24.13 1.79 4.14
CA CYS A 60 -23.53 3.11 3.97
C CYS A 60 -22.70 3.23 2.67
N TRP A 61 -22.15 2.12 2.17
CA TRP A 61 -21.34 2.05 0.95
C TRP A 61 -22.13 1.67 -0.31
N GLN A 62 -23.45 1.81 -0.30
CA GLN A 62 -24.28 1.59 -1.49
C GLN A 62 -23.85 2.52 -2.64
N LYS A 63 -23.80 1.96 -3.85
CA LYS A 63 -23.46 2.70 -5.07
C LYS A 63 -24.49 3.79 -5.33
N ASP A 64 -25.77 3.44 -5.21
CA ASP A 64 -26.85 4.42 -5.22
C ASP A 64 -26.86 5.24 -3.91
N ARG A 65 -26.67 6.55 -4.03
CA ARG A 65 -26.73 7.50 -2.92
C ARG A 65 -28.10 7.53 -2.23
N ASN A 66 -29.16 7.22 -2.98
CA ASN A 66 -30.53 7.25 -2.49
C ASN A 66 -30.87 6.00 -1.67
N ALA A 67 -30.16 4.89 -1.88
CA ALA A 67 -30.26 3.67 -1.09
C ALA A 67 -29.50 3.74 0.26
N ARG A 68 -28.58 4.69 0.43
CA ARG A 68 -27.84 4.87 1.68
C ARG A 68 -28.76 5.36 2.81
N PRO A 69 -28.66 4.80 4.03
CA PRO A 69 -29.46 5.23 5.17
C PRO A 69 -29.17 6.70 5.51
N LYS A 70 -30.19 7.43 5.98
CA LYS A 70 -29.97 8.79 6.47
C LYS A 70 -29.36 8.73 7.86
N PHE A 71 -28.70 9.82 8.25
CA PHE A 71 -28.06 9.90 9.56
C PHE A 71 -29.01 9.55 10.74
N PRO A 72 -30.29 9.98 10.77
CA PRO A 72 -31.23 9.56 11.80
C PRO A 72 -31.46 8.05 11.86
N ASP A 73 -31.50 7.38 10.71
CA ASP A 73 -31.69 5.93 10.61
C ASP A 73 -30.46 5.18 11.12
N ILE A 74 -29.26 5.68 10.79
CA ILE A 74 -27.98 5.13 11.27
C ILE A 74 -27.92 5.21 12.80
N VAL A 75 -28.24 6.37 13.38
CA VAL A 75 -28.27 6.56 14.84
C VAL A 75 -29.29 5.63 15.48
N SER A 76 -30.51 5.53 14.93
CA SER A 76 -31.54 4.62 15.42
C SER A 76 -31.10 3.15 15.40
N MET A 77 -30.39 2.73 14.35
CA MET A 77 -29.85 1.38 14.23
C MET A 77 -28.76 1.10 15.27
N LEU A 78 -27.79 2.01 15.40
CA LEU A 78 -26.71 1.92 16.41
C LEU A 78 -27.27 1.86 17.83
N ASP A 79 -28.25 2.70 18.12
CA ASP A 79 -28.89 2.82 19.42
C ASP A 79 -29.70 1.54 19.79
N LYS A 80 -30.32 0.88 18.80
CA LYS A 80 -30.92 -0.46 18.99
C LYS A 80 -29.88 -1.53 19.32
N MET A 81 -28.71 -1.49 18.65
CA MET A 81 -27.63 -2.46 18.91
C MET A 81 -27.02 -2.27 20.31
N ILE A 82 -26.81 -1.02 20.74
CA ILE A 82 -26.27 -0.70 22.07
C ILE A 82 -27.23 -1.14 23.19
N ARG A 83 -28.54 -0.92 22.99
CA ARG A 83 -29.57 -1.33 23.97
C ARG A 83 -29.82 -2.84 24.02
N ASN A 84 -29.41 -3.58 23.00
CA ASN A 84 -29.48 -5.04 22.98
C ASN A 84 -28.14 -5.67 22.57
N PRO A 85 -27.15 -5.75 23.49
CA PRO A 85 -25.81 -6.23 23.18
C PRO A 85 -25.77 -7.71 22.75
N ALA A 86 -26.83 -8.48 22.98
CA ALA A 86 -26.96 -9.83 22.46
C ALA A 86 -26.97 -9.87 20.91
N SER A 87 -27.51 -8.85 20.26
CA SER A 87 -27.51 -8.73 18.79
C SER A 87 -26.12 -8.58 18.19
N LEU A 88 -25.11 -8.14 18.97
CA LEU A 88 -23.73 -8.01 18.51
C LEU A 88 -22.95 -9.33 18.56
N LYS A 89 -23.42 -10.32 19.33
CA LYS A 89 -22.76 -11.62 19.50
C LYS A 89 -23.22 -12.66 18.48
N ALA A 90 -24.34 -12.43 17.81
CA ALA A 90 -25.06 -13.43 17.01
C ALA A 90 -24.45 -13.74 15.62
N GLY A 91 -23.21 -13.36 15.37
CA GLY A 91 -22.58 -13.58 14.07
C GLY A 91 -21.23 -12.92 13.98
N THR A 92 -20.25 -13.37 14.76
CA THR A 92 -18.86 -13.27 14.31
C THR A 92 -18.71 -14.33 13.23
N ASN A 93 -18.42 -13.93 11.99
CA ASN A 93 -18.07 -14.90 10.97
C ASN A 93 -16.71 -15.49 11.36
N ASN A 94 -16.70 -16.68 11.96
CA ASN A 94 -15.51 -17.52 12.10
C ASN A 94 -15.09 -18.08 10.73
N MET A 95 -14.97 -17.23 9.71
CA MET A 95 -14.28 -17.61 8.50
C MET A 95 -12.79 -17.51 8.82
N ALA A 96 -12.12 -18.67 8.81
CA ALA A 96 -10.67 -18.75 8.88
C ALA A 96 -10.04 -17.73 7.92
N PRO A 97 -8.87 -17.15 8.24
CA PRO A 97 -8.16 -16.26 7.33
C PRO A 97 -7.82 -17.06 6.07
N GLY A 98 -8.69 -16.99 5.05
CA GLY A 98 -8.33 -17.37 3.70
C GLY A 98 -7.18 -16.46 3.25
N PRO A 99 -6.29 -16.93 2.37
CA PRO A 99 -5.15 -16.14 1.92
C PRO A 99 -5.67 -14.83 1.35
N SER A 100 -5.46 -13.76 2.11
CA SER A 100 -6.04 -12.44 1.89
C SER A 100 -5.24 -11.71 0.83
N HIS A 101 -5.11 -12.28 -0.36
CA HIS A 101 -4.51 -11.61 -1.50
C HIS A 101 -5.57 -10.73 -2.18
N HIS A 102 -6.10 -9.74 -1.46
CA HIS A 102 -6.85 -8.66 -2.09
C HIS A 102 -5.95 -7.42 -2.12
N PRO A 103 -5.50 -6.94 -3.31
CA PRO A 103 -4.53 -5.85 -3.47
C PRO A 103 -4.90 -4.53 -2.77
N LEU A 104 -6.16 -4.38 -2.36
CA LEU A 104 -6.72 -3.16 -1.76
C LEU A 104 -6.64 -3.14 -0.23
N LEU A 105 -6.51 -4.33 0.39
CA LEU A 105 -6.36 -4.48 1.84
C LEU A 105 -4.88 -4.50 2.24
N ASP A 106 -4.01 -4.80 1.28
CA ASP A 106 -2.56 -4.81 1.41
C ASP A 106 -1.97 -3.39 1.32
N ARG A 107 -2.40 -2.50 2.22
CA ARG A 107 -1.73 -1.20 2.45
C ARG A 107 -0.79 -1.24 3.66
N GLY A 108 -0.58 -2.44 4.22
CA GLY A 108 0.40 -2.72 5.27
C GLY A 108 1.62 -3.44 4.72
N ALA A 109 2.57 -2.66 4.21
CA ALA A 109 3.84 -3.08 3.61
C ALA A 109 3.71 -3.73 2.21
N PRO A 110 4.45 -3.24 1.19
CA PRO A 110 4.57 -3.97 -0.05
C PRO A 110 5.15 -5.35 0.25
N ASP A 111 4.62 -6.40 -0.38
CA ASP A 111 5.24 -7.73 -0.37
C ASP A 111 6.60 -7.65 -1.11
N LEU A 112 7.62 -7.25 -0.36
CA LEU A 112 8.97 -7.04 -0.86
C LEU A 112 9.63 -8.33 -1.34
N SER A 113 9.06 -9.49 -1.00
CA SER A 113 9.55 -10.81 -1.41
C SER A 113 9.36 -11.09 -2.91
N ARG A 114 8.49 -10.33 -3.59
CA ARG A 114 8.18 -10.47 -5.03
C ARG A 114 8.96 -9.52 -5.93
N LEU A 115 9.75 -8.62 -5.37
CA LEU A 115 10.53 -7.66 -6.14
C LEU A 115 11.74 -8.35 -6.75
N SER A 116 12.02 -8.12 -8.02
CA SER A 116 13.13 -8.74 -8.75
C SER A 116 14.34 -7.82 -8.95
N SER A 117 14.18 -6.50 -8.71
CA SER A 117 15.23 -5.51 -8.93
C SER A 117 15.30 -4.42 -7.85
N VAL A 118 16.47 -3.80 -7.72
CA VAL A 118 16.70 -2.65 -6.82
C VAL A 118 15.88 -1.43 -7.24
N GLU A 119 15.62 -1.28 -8.55
CA GLU A 119 14.80 -0.20 -9.09
C GLU A 119 13.33 -0.35 -8.67
N ASP A 120 12.75 -1.55 -8.82
CA ASP A 120 11.38 -1.83 -8.40
C ASP A 120 11.20 -1.68 -6.89
N TRP A 121 12.21 -2.08 -6.11
CA TRP A 121 12.24 -1.89 -4.66
C TRP A 121 12.25 -0.41 -4.24
N LEU A 122 13.10 0.39 -4.86
CA LEU A 122 13.11 1.84 -4.61
C LEU A 122 11.81 2.49 -5.10
N ALA A 123 11.20 2.01 -6.18
CA ALA A 123 9.89 2.48 -6.66
C ALA A 123 8.79 2.21 -5.64
N ALA A 124 8.72 1.00 -5.09
CA ALA A 124 7.76 0.63 -4.03
C ALA A 124 7.92 1.52 -2.78
N LEU A 125 9.16 1.89 -2.44
CA LEU A 125 9.45 2.79 -1.33
C LEU A 125 9.29 4.27 -1.65
N LYS A 126 8.96 4.65 -2.89
CA LYS A 126 9.01 6.05 -3.36
C LYS A 126 10.38 6.70 -3.08
N MET A 127 11.44 5.97 -3.37
CA MET A 127 12.85 6.31 -3.17
C MET A 127 13.68 6.18 -4.47
N THR A 128 13.03 6.22 -5.64
CA THR A 128 13.68 6.06 -6.96
C THR A 128 14.77 7.08 -7.23
N GLN A 129 14.74 8.24 -6.58
CA GLN A 129 15.78 9.26 -6.67
C GLN A 129 17.17 8.77 -6.23
N TYR A 130 17.25 7.67 -5.47
CA TYR A 130 18.51 7.08 -5.04
C TYR A 130 19.00 5.94 -5.95
N ARG A 131 18.26 5.58 -7.01
CA ARG A 131 18.58 4.44 -7.89
C ARG A 131 20.03 4.47 -8.37
N ASP A 132 20.46 5.60 -8.95
CA ASP A 132 21.82 5.73 -9.47
C ASP A 132 22.90 5.68 -8.37
N SER A 133 22.60 6.19 -7.17
CA SER A 133 23.48 6.06 -6.01
C SER A 133 23.70 4.62 -5.58
N PHE A 134 22.63 3.81 -5.55
CA PHE A 134 22.72 2.39 -5.21
C PHE A 134 23.50 1.60 -6.28
N LEU A 135 23.14 1.77 -7.56
CA LEU A 135 23.79 1.06 -8.66
C LEU A 135 25.27 1.47 -8.82
N GLY A 136 25.56 2.77 -8.73
CA GLY A 136 26.91 3.31 -8.81
C GLY A 136 27.82 2.89 -7.65
N SER A 137 27.24 2.48 -6.52
CA SER A 137 27.97 1.98 -5.35
C SER A 137 28.04 0.45 -5.28
N GLY A 138 27.55 -0.26 -6.32
CA GLY A 138 27.62 -1.71 -6.43
C GLY A 138 26.44 -2.47 -5.82
N PHE A 139 25.41 -1.78 -5.30
CA PHE A 139 24.18 -2.41 -4.82
C PHE A 139 23.23 -2.70 -5.99
N THR A 140 23.57 -3.70 -6.80
CA THR A 140 22.87 -4.02 -8.05
C THR A 140 21.82 -5.13 -7.91
N SER A 141 21.70 -5.76 -6.74
CA SER A 141 20.73 -6.82 -6.47
C SER A 141 20.15 -6.73 -5.04
N LEU A 142 18.94 -7.25 -4.85
CA LEU A 142 18.29 -7.24 -3.52
C LEU A 142 19.08 -7.97 -2.43
N PRO A 143 19.75 -9.11 -2.69
CA PRO A 143 20.62 -9.75 -1.69
C PRO A 143 21.82 -8.89 -1.24
N LEU A 144 22.27 -7.94 -2.05
CA LEU A 144 23.31 -6.98 -1.64
C LEU A 144 22.69 -5.84 -0.82
N VAL A 145 21.50 -5.38 -1.23
CA VAL A 145 20.73 -4.35 -0.51
C VAL A 145 20.33 -4.83 0.89
N THR A 146 20.00 -6.10 1.09
CA THR A 146 19.63 -6.63 2.41
C THR A 146 20.76 -6.55 3.44
N GLN A 147 22.01 -6.33 3.01
CA GLN A 147 23.19 -6.21 3.88
C GLN A 147 23.59 -4.75 4.14
N ILE A 148 22.88 -3.77 3.59
CA ILE A 148 23.23 -2.36 3.69
C ILE A 148 23.10 -1.84 5.13
N THR A 149 24.08 -1.05 5.56
CA THR A 149 24.09 -0.39 6.87
C THR A 149 23.69 1.07 6.79
N ALA A 150 23.40 1.70 7.94
CA ALA A 150 23.14 3.14 8.01
C ALA A 150 24.34 3.97 7.51
N GLU A 151 25.57 3.51 7.77
CA GLU A 151 26.79 4.16 7.29
C GLU A 151 26.91 4.09 5.77
N ASP A 152 26.53 2.97 5.17
CA ASP A 152 26.51 2.81 3.71
C ASP A 152 25.52 3.76 3.06
N LEU A 153 24.31 3.88 3.63
CA LEU A 153 23.30 4.83 3.16
C LEU A 153 23.83 6.27 3.17
N GLN A 154 24.53 6.66 4.22
CA GLN A 154 25.15 7.98 4.28
C GLN A 154 26.23 8.16 3.20
N ARG A 155 27.06 7.14 2.96
CA ARG A 155 28.14 7.16 1.97
C ARG A 155 27.63 7.29 0.53
N ILE A 156 26.49 6.66 0.22
CA ILE A 156 25.88 6.73 -1.12
C ILE A 156 24.99 7.97 -1.32
N GLY A 157 24.90 8.86 -0.32
CA GLY A 157 24.18 10.13 -0.43
C GLY A 157 22.75 10.15 0.11
N VAL A 158 22.31 9.11 0.83
CA VAL A 158 21.05 9.12 1.58
C VAL A 158 21.30 9.73 2.97
N SER A 159 21.30 11.06 3.05
CA SER A 159 21.60 11.79 4.31
C SER A 159 20.36 12.08 5.18
N LEU A 160 19.17 12.06 4.60
CA LEU A 160 17.94 12.36 5.33
C LEU A 160 17.57 11.21 6.27
N ALA A 161 17.52 11.48 7.58
CA ALA A 161 17.23 10.47 8.60
C ALA A 161 15.90 9.72 8.37
N GLY A 162 14.87 10.43 7.87
CA GLY A 162 13.59 9.81 7.50
C GLY A 162 13.72 8.81 6.35
N HIS A 163 14.55 9.13 5.34
CA HIS A 163 14.79 8.24 4.20
C HIS A 163 15.64 7.04 4.61
N GLN A 164 16.69 7.27 5.41
CA GLN A 164 17.49 6.21 6.00
C GLN A 164 16.62 5.23 6.78
N LYS A 165 15.77 5.74 7.68
CA LYS A 165 14.85 4.93 8.47
C LYS A 165 13.92 4.10 7.57
N LYS A 166 13.29 4.73 6.56
CA LYS A 166 12.38 4.04 5.64
C LYS A 166 13.06 2.89 4.90
N ILE A 167 14.27 3.13 4.40
CA ILE A 167 15.05 2.14 3.66
C ILE A 167 15.49 0.99 4.59
N LEU A 168 16.03 1.30 5.78
CA LEU A 168 16.49 0.29 6.73
C LEU A 168 15.35 -0.59 7.26
N THR A 169 14.18 0.01 7.53
CA THR A 169 12.99 -0.76 7.92
C THR A 169 12.56 -1.71 6.80
N SER A 170 12.59 -1.27 5.54
CA SER A 170 12.28 -2.12 4.39
C SER A 170 13.30 -3.25 4.20
N VAL A 171 14.57 -3.00 4.46
CA VAL A 171 15.63 -4.03 4.44
C VAL A 171 15.39 -5.10 5.50
N GLN A 172 14.96 -4.72 6.70
CA GLN A 172 14.64 -5.67 7.78
C GLN A 172 13.49 -6.59 7.40
N THR A 173 12.44 -6.07 6.74
CA THR A 173 11.31 -6.88 6.26
C THR A 173 11.66 -7.82 5.10
N MET A 174 12.77 -7.60 4.39
CA MET A 174 13.26 -8.51 3.34
C MET A 174 14.15 -9.63 3.89
N ARG A 175 14.62 -9.53 5.14
CA ARG A 175 15.37 -10.61 5.76
C ARG A 175 14.37 -11.67 6.21
N PRO A 176 14.57 -12.95 5.86
CA PRO A 176 13.77 -14.01 6.43
C PRO A 176 13.86 -13.91 7.94
N HIS A 177 12.71 -14.00 8.60
CA HIS A 177 12.68 -14.22 10.04
C HIS A 177 13.22 -15.62 10.25
N ASP A 178 14.48 -15.72 10.66
CA ASP A 178 14.99 -16.92 11.28
C ASP A 178 14.23 -17.03 12.61
N ASP A 179 13.00 -17.53 12.57
CA ASP A 179 12.31 -18.04 13.74
C ASP A 179 13.13 -19.24 14.21
N ASP A 180 13.92 -19.03 15.26
CA ASP A 180 14.63 -20.06 15.99
C ASP A 180 13.67 -21.20 16.36
N ASP A 181 13.91 -22.37 15.78
CA ASP A 181 13.39 -23.67 16.24
C ASP A 181 13.89 -23.94 17.68
N ASP A 182 13.19 -23.42 18.70
CA ASP A 182 13.31 -23.91 20.07
C ASP A 182 12.27 -25.03 20.31
N ASP A 183 12.58 -26.23 19.78
CA ASP A 183 12.01 -27.50 20.24
C ASP A 183 12.52 -27.80 21.66
N GLN A 184 11.88 -27.21 22.67
CA GLN A 184 12.09 -27.63 24.05
C GLN A 184 11.19 -28.82 24.38
N SER A 185 11.67 -30.01 24.01
CA SER A 185 11.22 -31.26 24.62
C SER A 185 11.44 -31.23 26.14
N PRO A 186 10.45 -31.56 26.98
CA PRO A 186 10.70 -31.85 28.38
C PRO A 186 11.13 -33.31 28.52
N THR A 187 12.44 -33.52 28.66
CA THR A 187 12.96 -34.67 29.40
C THR A 187 12.82 -34.41 30.90
N GLU A 188 12.09 -35.27 31.62
CA GLU A 188 12.32 -35.76 32.99
C GLU A 188 11.04 -36.51 33.42
N SER A 189 11.03 -37.85 33.49
CA SER A 189 11.55 -38.69 34.59
C SER A 189 10.93 -38.35 35.94
N VAL A 190 9.90 -39.10 36.37
CA VAL A 190 9.90 -40.14 37.43
C VAL A 190 8.60 -40.93 37.32
#